data_AF-A0A557P290-F1
#
_entry.id   AF-A0A557P290-F1
#
_cell.length_a   1.000
_cell.length_b   1.000
_cell.length_c   1.000
_cell.angle_alpha   90.00
_cell.angle_beta   90.00
_cell.angle_gamma   90.00
#
_symmetry.space_group_name_H-M   'P 1'
#
loop_
_entity.id
_entity.type
_entity.pdbx_description
1 polymer ?
#
loop_
_entity_poly.entity_id
_entity_poly.type
_entity_poly.pdbx_seq_one_letter_code
_entity_poly.pdbx_strand_id
1 'polypeptide(L)'
;MEQLFEYIDSLSSFQQGLLGSAVFAFSSWFVQKLSRKAKSSGLAFFESYSRLDVLRHVVHKHYINSNNIHEVSYGSSLVLLRAFEWIIRAFLIMIFFFGIHSLVNEQWLFVAASWFSFNCALEGFNWVKDSSNVKSVSYIDEDKREQLVNDFLPESKRAESQNS
;
A
#
# COMPACT_ATOMS: atom_id res chain seq x y z
N MET A 1 30.14 22.79 -6.69
CA MET A 1 29.29 23.75 -5.95
C MET A 1 29.85 25.16 -6.08
N GLU A 2 31.11 25.41 -5.73
CA GLU A 2 31.76 26.73 -5.89
C GLU A 2 31.71 27.28 -7.32
N GLN A 3 32.09 26.49 -8.34
CA GLN A 3 32.00 26.90 -9.76
C GLN A 3 30.59 27.29 -10.21
N LEU A 4 29.55 26.76 -9.56
CA LEU A 4 28.15 27.02 -9.91
C LEU A 4 27.67 28.33 -9.28
N PHE A 5 28.13 28.64 -8.07
CA PHE A 5 27.92 29.93 -7.42
C PHE A 5 28.68 31.05 -8.11
N GLU A 6 29.95 30.83 -8.47
CA GLU A 6 30.74 31.82 -9.23
C GLU A 6 30.10 32.14 -10.60
N TYR A 7 29.55 31.13 -11.28
CA TYR A 7 28.82 31.35 -12.52
C TYR A 7 27.54 32.15 -12.30
N ILE A 8 26.78 31.87 -11.24
CA ILE A 8 25.56 32.64 -10.90
C ILE A 8 25.91 34.08 -10.54
N ASP A 9 26.97 34.32 -9.77
CA ASP A 9 27.42 35.66 -9.38
C ASP A 9 28.01 36.47 -10.56
N SER A 10 28.46 35.79 -11.62
CA SER A 10 28.90 36.45 -12.85
C SER A 10 27.75 36.97 -13.74
N LEU A 11 26.50 36.57 -13.46
CA LEU A 11 25.32 37.00 -14.21
C LEU A 11 24.82 38.38 -13.76
N SER A 12 24.27 39.15 -14.69
CA SER A 12 23.60 40.42 -14.35
C SER A 12 22.40 40.20 -13.42
N SER A 13 22.05 41.20 -12.59
CA SER A 13 20.92 41.11 -11.66
C SER A 13 19.59 40.72 -12.33
N PHE A 14 19.40 41.10 -13.60
CA PHE A 14 18.25 40.69 -14.40
C PHE A 14 18.28 39.19 -14.73
N GLN A 15 19.43 38.65 -15.15
CA GLN A 15 19.58 37.24 -15.47
C GLN A 15 19.50 36.35 -14.23
N GLN A 16 20.02 36.80 -13.09
CA GLN A 16 19.85 36.10 -11.81
C GLN A 16 18.38 36.03 -11.39
N GLY A 17 17.63 37.13 -11.53
CA GLY A 17 16.19 37.16 -11.29
C GLY A 17 15.42 36.22 -12.23
N LEU A 18 15.79 36.20 -13.51
CA LEU A 18 15.19 35.32 -14.51
C LEU A 18 15.48 33.84 -14.20
N LEU A 19 16.72 33.50 -13.85
CA LEU A 19 17.13 32.15 -13.45
C LEU A 19 16.41 31.69 -12.18
N GLY A 20 16.33 32.56 -11.16
CA GLY A 20 15.61 32.28 -9.92
C GLY A 20 14.11 32.03 -10.16
N SER A 21 13.48 32.86 -10.99
CA SER A 21 12.06 32.66 -11.36
C SER A 21 11.83 31.38 -12.16
N ALA A 22 12.75 31.02 -13.06
CA ALA A 22 12.70 29.77 -13.82
C ALA A 22 12.86 28.53 -12.91
N VAL A 23 13.80 28.56 -11.98
CA VAL A 23 13.99 27.49 -10.98
C VAL A 23 12.78 27.38 -10.06
N PHE A 24 12.19 28.49 -9.65
CA PHE A 24 10.98 28.49 -8.83
C PHE A 24 9.77 27.94 -9.60
N ALA A 25 9.61 28.34 -10.87
CA ALA A 25 8.53 27.84 -11.72
C ALA A 25 8.68 26.34 -11.99
N PHE A 26 9.90 25.88 -12.30
CA PHE A 26 10.18 24.46 -12.54
C PHE A 26 10.01 23.61 -11.27
N SER A 27 10.54 24.07 -10.13
CA SER A 27 10.38 23.36 -8.85
C SER A 27 8.90 23.31 -8.43
N SER A 28 8.16 24.41 -8.57
CA SER A 28 6.71 24.44 -8.31
C SER A 28 5.94 23.48 -9.24
N TRP A 29 6.25 23.47 -10.53
CA TRP A 29 5.65 22.54 -11.48
C TRP A 29 5.97 21.08 -11.13
N PHE A 30 7.22 20.79 -10.79
CA PHE A 30 7.67 19.45 -10.43
C PHE A 30 6.98 18.95 -9.15
N VAL A 31 6.94 19.77 -8.11
CA VAL A 31 6.24 19.48 -6.84
C VAL A 31 4.75 19.30 -7.08
N GLN A 32 4.10 20.14 -7.89
CA GLN A 32 2.69 19.97 -8.24
C GLN A 32 2.43 18.65 -8.97
N LYS A 33 3.31 18.28 -9.92
CA LYS A 33 3.19 17.03 -10.67
C LYS A 33 3.36 15.81 -9.77
N LEU A 34 4.36 15.84 -8.88
CA LEU A 34 4.57 14.83 -7.84
C LEU A 34 3.37 14.72 -6.91
N SER A 35 2.86 15.84 -6.41
CA SER A 35 1.71 15.87 -5.50
C SER A 35 0.45 15.32 -6.16
N ARG A 36 0.16 15.70 -7.42
CA ARG A 36 -1.00 15.16 -8.16
C ARG A 36 -0.88 13.64 -8.34
N LYS A 37 0.29 13.15 -8.73
CA LYS A 37 0.53 11.71 -8.92
C LYS A 37 0.50 10.94 -7.59
N ALA A 38 1.04 11.52 -6.52
CA ALA A 38 0.98 10.95 -5.18
C ALA A 38 -0.46 10.86 -4.67
N LYS A 39 -1.28 11.90 -4.90
CA LYS A 39 -2.71 11.88 -4.54
C LYS A 39 -3.49 10.82 -5.32
N SER A 40 -3.33 10.77 -6.64
CA SER A 40 -4.04 9.76 -7.45
C SER A 40 -3.60 8.34 -7.11
N SER A 41 -2.30 8.13 -6.90
CA SER A 41 -1.76 6.84 -6.47
C SER A 41 -2.21 6.46 -5.06
N GLY A 42 -2.32 7.45 -4.15
CA GLY A 42 -2.79 7.24 -2.79
C GLY A 42 -4.25 6.84 -2.74
N LEU A 43 -5.10 7.44 -3.58
CA LEU A 43 -6.50 7.04 -3.72
C LEU A 43 -6.64 5.60 -4.23
N ALA A 44 -5.93 5.24 -5.31
CA ALA A 44 -5.94 3.87 -5.84
C ALA A 44 -5.37 2.84 -4.83
N PHE A 45 -4.35 3.24 -4.07
CA PHE A 45 -3.78 2.43 -3.00
C PHE A 45 -4.79 2.21 -1.88
N PHE A 46 -5.45 3.28 -1.41
CA PHE A 46 -6.46 3.22 -0.36
C PHE A 46 -7.66 2.36 -0.77
N GLU A 47 -8.10 2.47 -2.02
CA GLU A 47 -9.16 1.63 -2.59
C GLU A 47 -8.76 0.14 -2.61
N SER A 48 -7.52 -0.14 -3.05
CA SER A 48 -7.00 -1.51 -3.06
C SER A 48 -6.88 -2.09 -1.65
N TYR A 49 -6.41 -1.29 -0.68
CA TYR A 49 -6.33 -1.70 0.72
C TYR A 49 -7.71 -1.91 1.34
N SER A 50 -8.66 -1.02 1.07
CA SER A 50 -10.05 -1.15 1.53
C SER A 50 -10.67 -2.47 1.04
N ARG A 51 -10.44 -2.80 -0.24
CA ARG A 51 -10.88 -4.07 -0.82
C ARG A 51 -10.24 -5.28 -0.13
N LEU A 52 -8.97 -5.18 0.20
CA LEU A 52 -8.19 -6.24 0.83
C LEU A 52 -8.63 -6.47 2.29
N ASP A 53 -8.90 -5.40 3.04
CA ASP A 53 -9.42 -5.47 4.41
C ASP A 53 -10.85 -6.01 4.47
N VAL A 54 -11.72 -5.61 3.52
CA VAL A 54 -13.07 -6.20 3.41
C VAL A 54 -12.99 -7.68 3.07
N LEU A 55 -12.11 -8.09 2.15
CA LEU A 55 -11.90 -9.50 1.84
C LEU A 55 -11.45 -10.28 3.08
N ARG A 56 -10.47 -9.76 3.83
CA ARG A 56 -10.00 -10.38 5.07
C ARG A 56 -11.14 -10.52 6.08
N HIS A 57 -11.94 -9.46 6.27
CA HIS A 57 -13.11 -9.48 7.14
C HIS A 57 -14.10 -10.56 6.72
N VAL A 58 -14.45 -10.65 5.43
CA VAL A 58 -15.38 -11.66 4.89
C VAL A 58 -14.84 -13.08 5.13
N VAL A 59 -13.56 -13.32 4.86
CA VAL A 59 -12.92 -14.63 5.08
C VAL A 59 -12.99 -15.03 6.55
N HIS A 60 -12.65 -14.12 7.46
CA HIS A 60 -12.64 -14.42 8.89
C HIS A 60 -14.05 -14.64 9.44
N LYS A 61 -14.99 -13.77 9.05
CA LYS A 61 -16.37 -13.82 9.53
C LYS A 61 -17.13 -15.03 8.99
N HIS A 62 -17.03 -15.33 7.69
CA HIS A 62 -17.89 -16.32 7.03
C HIS A 62 -17.25 -17.68 6.75
N TYR A 63 -15.92 -17.81 6.87
CA TYR A 63 -15.23 -19.09 6.66
C TYR A 63 -14.56 -19.56 7.94
N ILE A 64 -13.70 -18.75 8.57
CA ILE A 64 -12.96 -19.15 9.78
C ILE A 64 -13.88 -19.31 10.99
N ASN A 65 -14.81 -18.37 11.20
CA ASN A 65 -15.78 -18.44 12.30
C ASN A 65 -17.08 -19.17 11.90
N SER A 66 -17.05 -19.98 10.85
CA SER A 66 -18.20 -20.80 10.45
C SER A 66 -18.32 -22.04 11.32
N ASN A 67 -19.54 -22.59 11.42
CA ASN A 67 -19.78 -23.87 12.10
C ASN A 67 -19.44 -25.10 11.22
N ASN A 68 -19.01 -24.89 9.98
CA ASN A 68 -18.72 -25.95 9.02
C ASN A 68 -17.21 -26.19 8.91
N ILE A 69 -16.75 -27.38 9.32
CA ILE A 69 -15.33 -27.73 9.34
C ILE A 69 -14.63 -27.61 7.96
N HIS A 70 -15.35 -27.86 6.87
CA HIS A 70 -14.81 -27.71 5.52
C HIS A 70 -14.54 -26.23 5.19
N GLU A 71 -15.44 -25.35 5.60
CA GLU A 71 -15.31 -23.90 5.39
C GLU A 71 -14.21 -23.30 6.27
N VAL A 72 -14.09 -23.76 7.52
CA VAL A 72 -13.00 -23.36 8.43
C VAL A 72 -11.64 -23.78 7.86
N SER A 73 -11.53 -25.01 7.36
CA SER A 73 -10.29 -25.52 6.75
C SER A 73 -9.92 -24.74 5.50
N TYR A 74 -10.91 -24.43 4.65
CA TYR A 74 -10.71 -23.61 3.45
C TYR A 74 -10.29 -22.17 3.79
N GLY A 75 -10.99 -21.52 4.72
CA GLY A 75 -10.69 -20.17 5.16
C GLY A 75 -9.30 -20.05 5.78
N SER A 76 -8.94 -21.00 6.64
CA SER A 76 -7.61 -21.08 7.26
C SER A 76 -6.50 -21.27 6.21
N SER A 77 -6.72 -22.13 5.22
CA SER A 77 -5.77 -22.34 4.12
C SER A 77 -5.59 -21.07 3.28
N LEU A 78 -6.68 -20.35 3.01
CA LEU A 78 -6.65 -19.11 2.24
C LEU A 78 -5.91 -18.00 3.00
N VAL A 79 -6.13 -17.86 4.30
CA VAL A 79 -5.40 -16.92 5.16
C VAL A 79 -3.91 -17.24 5.19
N LEU A 80 -3.55 -18.51 5.40
CA LEU A 80 -2.15 -18.94 5.40
C LEU A 80 -1.48 -18.68 4.05
N LEU A 81 -2.16 -18.96 2.94
CA LEU A 81 -1.66 -18.67 1.60
C LEU A 81 -1.39 -17.17 1.42
N ARG A 82 -2.35 -16.30 1.80
CA ARG A 82 -2.18 -14.85 1.69
C ARG A 82 -1.08 -14.32 2.60
N ALA A 83 -1.00 -14.79 3.84
CA ALA A 83 0.08 -14.44 4.74
C ALA A 83 1.44 -14.85 4.16
N PHE A 84 1.55 -16.05 3.59
CA PHE A 84 2.76 -16.56 2.97
C PHE A 84 3.16 -15.79 1.72
N GLU A 85 2.22 -15.40 0.86
CA GLU A 85 2.47 -14.53 -0.29
C GLU A 85 3.13 -13.20 0.12
N TRP A 86 2.68 -12.60 1.23
CA TRP A 86 3.26 -11.36 1.75
C TRP A 86 4.68 -11.55 2.30
N ILE A 87 4.96 -12.68 2.94
CA ILE A 87 6.31 -13.02 3.38
C ILE A 87 7.26 -13.25 2.19
N ILE A 88 6.80 -13.95 1.16
CA ILE A 88 7.58 -14.12 -0.08
C ILE A 88 7.90 -12.75 -0.69
N ARG A 89 6.92 -11.84 -0.77
CA ARG A 89 7.14 -10.48 -1.27
C ARG A 89 8.19 -9.73 -0.45
N ALA A 90 8.11 -9.81 0.89
CA ALA A 90 9.10 -9.21 1.78
C ALA A 90 10.52 -9.72 1.48
N PHE A 91 10.66 -11.04 1.23
CA PHE A 91 11.93 -11.67 0.90
C PHE A 91 12.46 -11.25 -0.47
N LEU A 92 11.60 -11.19 -1.49
CA LEU A 92 11.98 -10.72 -2.83
C LEU A 92 12.43 -9.26 -2.83
N ILE A 93 11.77 -8.40 -2.04
CA ILE A 93 12.17 -7.00 -1.85
C ILE A 93 13.57 -6.94 -1.24
N MET A 94 13.86 -7.72 -0.19
CA MET A 94 15.19 -7.77 0.41
C MET A 94 16.26 -8.19 -0.60
N ILE A 95 16.02 -9.27 -1.35
CA ILE A 95 16.96 -9.75 -2.38
C ILE A 95 17.25 -8.66 -3.40
N PHE A 96 16.20 -8.02 -3.91
CA PHE A 96 16.33 -6.99 -4.94
C PHE A 96 17.17 -5.80 -4.45
N PHE A 97 16.82 -5.24 -3.29
CA PHE A 97 17.52 -4.08 -2.76
C PHE A 97 18.94 -4.40 -2.29
N PHE A 98 19.20 -5.60 -1.76
CA PHE A 98 20.57 -6.03 -1.47
C PHE A 98 21.41 -6.19 -2.74
N GLY A 99 20.81 -6.70 -3.83
CA GLY A 99 21.47 -6.76 -5.13
C GLY A 99 21.81 -5.39 -5.70
N ILE A 100 20.99 -4.36 -5.46
CA ILE A 100 21.31 -2.97 -5.84
C ILE A 100 22.34 -2.38 -4.89
N HIS A 101 22.21 -2.61 -3.58
CA HIS A 101 23.15 -2.12 -2.59
C HIS A 101 24.57 -2.62 -2.85
N SER A 102 24.74 -3.88 -3.27
CA SER A 102 26.07 -4.41 -3.61
C SER A 102 26.70 -3.74 -4.85
N LEU A 103 25.90 -3.13 -5.72
CA LEU A 103 26.37 -2.40 -6.91
C LEU A 103 26.70 -0.93 -6.62
N VAL A 104 25.89 -0.27 -5.79
CA VAL A 104 25.95 1.19 -5.58
C VAL A 104 26.61 1.55 -4.23
N ASN A 105 26.72 0.59 -3.30
CA ASN A 105 27.29 0.74 -1.97
C ASN A 105 26.63 1.84 -1.09
N GLU A 106 25.37 2.15 -1.36
CA GLU A 106 24.63 3.22 -0.68
C GLU A 106 23.75 2.68 0.45
N GLN A 107 23.95 3.18 1.67
CA GLN A 107 23.30 2.68 2.88
C GLN A 107 21.78 2.97 2.95
N TRP A 108 21.28 4.00 2.26
CA TRP A 108 19.85 4.32 2.29
C TRP A 108 18.98 3.24 1.62
N LEU A 109 19.57 2.45 0.70
CA LEU A 109 18.89 1.31 0.08
C LEU A 109 18.54 0.24 1.11
N PHE A 110 19.40 0.04 2.12
CA PHE A 110 19.11 -0.89 3.21
C PHE A 110 17.92 -0.43 4.06
N VAL A 111 17.84 0.88 4.33
CA VAL A 111 16.71 1.46 5.07
C VAL A 111 15.41 1.31 4.28
N ALA A 112 15.45 1.59 2.97
CA ALA A 112 14.29 1.40 2.09
C ALA A 112 13.85 -0.08 2.04
N ALA A 113 14.78 -1.01 1.82
CA ALA A 113 14.51 -2.45 1.82
C ALA A 113 13.84 -2.89 3.12
N SER A 114 14.45 -2.54 4.25
CA SER A 114 13.95 -2.92 5.57
C SER A 114 12.55 -2.36 5.82
N TRP A 115 12.29 -1.11 5.42
CA TRP A 115 10.96 -0.49 5.54
C TRP A 115 9.91 -1.25 4.73
N PHE A 116 10.16 -1.50 3.44
CA PHE A 116 9.21 -2.18 2.58
C PHE A 116 8.95 -3.63 3.02
N SER A 117 10.01 -4.36 3.36
CA SER A 117 9.89 -5.75 3.84
C SER A 117 9.19 -5.84 5.18
N PHE A 118 9.42 -4.89 6.10
CA PHE A 118 8.68 -4.82 7.35
C PHE A 118 7.17 -4.59 7.13
N ASN A 119 6.80 -3.68 6.23
CA ASN A 119 5.38 -3.45 5.89
C ASN A 119 4.73 -4.70 5.27
N CYS A 120 5.43 -5.42 4.39
CA CYS A 120 4.93 -6.69 3.86
C CYS A 120 4.77 -7.75 4.98
N ALA A 121 5.71 -7.85 5.91
CA ALA A 121 5.60 -8.78 7.03
C ALA A 121 4.44 -8.43 7.97
N LEU A 122 4.23 -7.13 8.26
CA LEU A 122 3.06 -6.66 9.02
C LEU A 122 1.76 -7.03 8.33
N GLU A 123 1.69 -6.87 7.01
CA GLU A 123 0.50 -7.22 6.25
C GLU A 123 0.23 -8.73 6.28
N GLY A 124 1.27 -9.56 6.18
CA GLY A 124 1.17 -11.00 6.38
C GLY A 124 0.67 -11.36 7.78
N PHE A 125 1.14 -10.67 8.82
CA PHE A 125 0.66 -10.87 10.19
C PHE A 125 -0.80 -10.44 10.37
N ASN A 126 -1.21 -9.33 9.75
CA ASN A 126 -2.59 -8.85 9.80
C ASN A 126 -3.58 -9.84 9.20
N TRP A 127 -3.17 -10.61 8.19
CA TRP A 127 -3.99 -11.71 7.66
C TRP A 127 -4.24 -12.83 8.66
N VAL A 128 -3.28 -13.15 9.52
CA VAL A 128 -3.43 -14.20 10.54
C VAL A 128 -4.25 -13.70 11.74
N LYS A 129 -4.22 -12.40 12.01
CA LYS A 129 -4.96 -11.78 13.11
C LYS A 129 -6.46 -11.75 12.84
N ASP A 130 -7.27 -12.09 13.84
CA ASP A 130 -8.72 -12.08 13.68
C ASP A 130 -9.25 -10.69 13.29
N SER A 131 -9.98 -10.64 12.18
CA SER A 131 -10.57 -9.46 11.57
C SER A 131 -12.09 -9.59 11.38
N SER A 132 -12.72 -10.59 12.03
CA SER A 132 -14.15 -10.89 11.95
C SER A 132 -15.08 -9.79 12.49
N ASN A 133 -14.56 -8.89 13.32
CA ASN A 133 -15.33 -7.80 13.91
C ASN A 133 -15.55 -6.65 12.92
N VAL A 134 -16.77 -6.12 12.81
CA VAL A 134 -17.12 -4.98 11.93
C VAL A 134 -16.26 -3.74 12.19
N LYS A 135 -15.72 -3.57 13.41
CA LYS A 135 -14.76 -2.49 13.73
C LYS A 135 -13.54 -2.49 12.80
N SER A 136 -13.11 -3.65 12.29
CA SER A 136 -11.94 -3.77 11.40
C SER A 136 -12.12 -3.06 10.06
N VAL A 137 -13.37 -2.88 9.60
CA VAL A 137 -13.74 -2.25 8.32
C VAL A 137 -14.56 -0.97 8.51
N SER A 138 -14.73 -0.51 9.75
CA SER A 138 -15.60 0.62 10.11
C SER A 138 -15.16 1.97 9.51
N TYR A 139 -13.89 2.10 9.13
CA TYR A 139 -13.33 3.30 8.52
C TYR A 139 -13.70 3.46 7.02
N ILE A 140 -14.27 2.41 6.41
CA ILE A 140 -14.71 2.40 5.01
C ILE A 140 -16.17 2.84 4.95
N ASP A 141 -16.53 3.71 4.02
CA ASP A 141 -17.92 4.13 3.77
C ASP A 141 -18.86 2.91 3.70
N GLU A 142 -20.03 3.01 4.35
CA GLU A 142 -20.96 1.89 4.51
C GLU A 142 -21.44 1.34 3.16
N ASP A 143 -21.85 2.23 2.24
CA ASP A 143 -22.28 1.86 0.88
C ASP A 143 -21.19 1.06 0.12
N LYS A 144 -19.93 1.49 0.22
CA LYS A 144 -18.80 0.82 -0.44
C LYS A 144 -18.47 -0.52 0.22
N ARG A 145 -18.59 -0.59 1.54
CA ARG A 145 -18.36 -1.80 2.32
C ARG A 145 -19.38 -2.86 1.94
N GLU A 146 -20.67 -2.50 1.89
CA GLU A 146 -21.74 -3.42 1.49
C GLU A 146 -21.55 -3.91 0.06
N GLN A 147 -21.21 -3.02 -0.87
CA GLN A 147 -20.89 -3.40 -2.24
C GLN A 147 -19.75 -4.43 -2.28
N LEU A 148 -18.63 -4.15 -1.61
CA LEU A 148 -17.47 -5.05 -1.60
C LEU A 148 -17.79 -6.38 -0.90
N VAL A 149 -18.54 -6.38 0.20
CA VAL A 149 -18.98 -7.61 0.87
C VAL A 149 -19.84 -8.46 -0.06
N ASN A 150 -20.79 -7.84 -0.77
CA ASN A 150 -21.63 -8.53 -1.74
C ASN A 150 -20.81 -9.10 -2.91
N ASP A 151 -19.80 -8.38 -3.39
CA ASP A 151 -18.90 -8.86 -4.46
C ASP A 151 -18.10 -10.09 -4.03
N PHE A 152 -17.72 -10.18 -2.76
CA PHE A 152 -16.89 -11.27 -2.24
C PHE A 152 -17.66 -12.46 -1.66
N LEU A 153 -18.93 -12.26 -1.28
CA LEU A 153 -19.77 -13.35 -0.83
C LEU A 153 -20.30 -14.16 -2.02
N PRO A 154 -20.20 -15.51 -1.99
CA PRO A 154 -20.87 -16.34 -2.97
C PRO A 154 -22.39 -16.19 -2.87
N GLU A 155 -23.12 -16.30 -3.99
CA GLU A 155 -24.56 -16.07 -4.07
C GLU A 155 -25.36 -16.88 -3.03
N SER A 156 -24.90 -18.10 -2.71
CA SER A 156 -25.49 -18.95 -1.67
C SER A 156 -25.47 -18.34 -0.27
N LYS A 157 -24.45 -17.54 0.07
CA LYS A 157 -24.29 -16.91 1.39
C LYS A 157 -24.91 -15.50 1.48
N ARG A 158 -25.17 -14.85 0.34
CA ARG A 158 -25.87 -13.54 0.32
C ARG A 158 -27.33 -13.65 0.78
N ALA A 159 -27.98 -14.76 0.49
CA ALA A 159 -29.37 -15.02 0.91
C ALA A 159 -29.51 -15.23 2.43
N GLU A 160 -28.46 -15.70 3.10
CA GLU A 160 -28.44 -15.90 4.55
C GLU A 160 -28.15 -14.58 5.30
N SER A 161 -27.28 -13.72 4.75
CA SER A 161 -26.95 -12.43 5.38
C SER A 161 -28.06 -11.38 5.29
N GLN A 162 -29.02 -11.52 4.37
CA GLN A 162 -30.19 -10.63 4.26
C GLN A 162 -31.33 -11.01 5.22
N ASN A 163 -31.26 -12.18 5.86
CA ASN A 163 -32.27 -12.69 6.80
C ASN A 163 -31.77 -12.73 8.26
N SER A 164 -30.57 -12.20 8.53
CA SER A 164 -29.92 -12.12 9.85
C SER A 164 -29.83 -10.68 10.33
#